data_AF-A0A1H7CBX0-F1
#
_entry.id   AF-A0A1H7CBX0-F1
#
_cell.length_a   1.000
_cell.length_b   1.000
_cell.length_c   1.000
_cell.angle_alpha   90.00
_cell.angle_beta   90.00
_cell.angle_gamma   90.00
#
_symmetry.space_group_name_H-M   'P 1'
#
loop_
_entity.id
_entity.type
_entity.pdbx_description
1 polymer ?
#
loop_
_entity_poly.entity_id
_entity_poly.type
_entity_poly.pdbx_seq_one_letter_code
_entity_poly.pdbx_strand_id
1 'polypeptide(L)'
;MFFGSATLTVKPFAFVLMPFDDTFDDIYKLGIQAVATECGVVAERVDEQTFSETILERIYRQIDAADFVIADMTGRNPNVFYEVGYAHAHGKLCTLLTQSADDIPFDMKHHRHVIYNGSIQTLKSKLTAEINWLKSEREKQKTNAFSIELKSANGILEKTKYSATAVVDIVIYIANKSKRKSPEIDAIYIHTAKGWTFSQSGEDCAHGQSELVKKVIRHFVKAPITKLSPGMWGQIKVKGKRQMASTWKGDELKDSYDLTGYIIIEVYTSEGTFTENLDLSLSVDELPF
;
A
#
# COMPACT_ATOMS: atom_id res chain seq x y z
N MET A 1 38.59 -11.43 -1.81
CA MET A 1 37.64 -12.49 -2.22
C MET A 1 36.40 -12.30 -1.37
N PHE A 2 35.42 -11.53 -1.85
CA PHE A 2 34.17 -11.28 -1.13
C PHE A 2 33.18 -12.38 -1.52
N PHE A 3 32.87 -13.28 -0.59
CA PHE A 3 31.75 -14.19 -0.74
C PHE A 3 30.48 -13.40 -0.44
N GLY A 4 29.73 -13.05 -1.50
CA GLY A 4 28.38 -12.52 -1.36
C GLY A 4 27.47 -13.59 -0.76
N SER A 5 26.90 -13.31 0.41
CA SER A 5 25.80 -14.08 0.97
C SER A 5 24.61 -14.00 0.01
N ALA A 6 24.35 -15.08 -0.74
CA ALA A 6 23.13 -15.21 -1.52
C ALA A 6 21.95 -15.30 -0.55
N THR A 7 21.22 -14.20 -0.38
CA THR A 7 19.92 -14.22 0.29
C THR A 7 18.99 -15.11 -0.53
N LEU A 8 18.52 -16.22 0.05
CA LEU A 8 17.47 -17.05 -0.52
C LEU A 8 16.19 -16.22 -0.61
N THR A 9 15.96 -15.58 -1.75
CA THR A 9 14.72 -14.88 -2.03
C THR A 9 13.62 -15.92 -2.24
N VAL A 10 12.78 -16.12 -1.24
CA VAL A 10 11.59 -16.98 -1.34
C VAL A 10 10.69 -16.42 -2.43
N LYS A 11 10.54 -17.14 -3.55
CA LYS A 11 9.68 -16.76 -4.66
C LYS A 11 8.22 -16.71 -4.18
N PRO A 12 7.41 -15.74 -4.64
CA PRO A 12 5.98 -15.74 -4.35
C PRO A 12 5.31 -17.01 -4.89
N PHE A 13 4.31 -17.51 -4.17
CA PHE A 13 3.53 -18.67 -4.57
C PHE A 13 2.15 -18.25 -5.08
N ALA A 14 1.81 -18.66 -6.30
CA ALA A 14 0.50 -18.49 -6.91
C ALA A 14 -0.19 -19.84 -7.02
N PHE A 15 -1.41 -19.94 -6.47
CA PHE A 15 -2.21 -21.13 -6.66
C PHE A 15 -3.15 -20.95 -7.85
N VAL A 16 -3.16 -21.92 -8.76
CA VAL A 16 -3.93 -21.88 -10.00
C VAL A 16 -5.20 -22.71 -9.85
N LEU A 17 -6.34 -22.04 -9.93
CA LEU A 17 -7.67 -22.68 -9.94
C LEU A 17 -8.18 -22.73 -11.38
N MET A 18 -8.50 -23.91 -11.87
CA MET A 18 -8.96 -24.04 -13.25
C MET A 18 -9.73 -25.36 -13.45
N PRO A 19 -10.55 -25.47 -14.51
CA PRO A 19 -11.20 -26.73 -14.84
C PRO A 19 -10.20 -27.87 -15.05
N PHE A 20 -10.50 -29.05 -14.51
CA PHE A 20 -9.75 -30.29 -14.74
C PHE A 20 -10.13 -30.92 -16.08
N ASP A 21 -9.78 -30.25 -17.16
CA ASP A 21 -10.00 -30.73 -18.52
C ASP A 21 -8.70 -30.55 -19.34
N ASP A 22 -8.32 -31.60 -20.08
CA ASP A 22 -7.07 -31.65 -20.87
C ASP A 22 -6.96 -30.49 -21.88
N THR A 23 -8.09 -29.90 -22.30
CA THR A 23 -8.10 -28.72 -23.19
C THR A 23 -7.43 -27.49 -22.57
N PHE A 24 -7.28 -27.45 -21.24
CA PHE A 24 -6.62 -26.36 -20.55
C PHE A 24 -5.14 -26.61 -20.23
N ASP A 25 -4.60 -27.78 -20.56
CA ASP A 25 -3.20 -28.12 -20.22
C ASP A 25 -2.19 -27.18 -20.89
N ASP A 26 -2.40 -26.84 -22.17
CA ASP A 26 -1.54 -25.89 -22.88
C ASP A 26 -1.70 -24.47 -22.34
N ILE A 27 -2.92 -24.08 -21.99
CA ILE A 27 -3.21 -22.78 -21.35
C ILE A 27 -2.44 -22.67 -20.03
N TYR A 28 -2.43 -23.74 -19.24
CA TYR A 28 -1.70 -23.80 -17.99
C TYR A 28 -0.19 -23.79 -18.19
N LYS A 29 0.36 -24.82 -18.86
CA LYS A 29 1.81 -25.03 -18.96
C LYS A 29 2.50 -23.95 -19.79
N LEU A 30 1.95 -23.66 -20.98
CA LEU A 30 2.56 -22.72 -21.92
C LEU A 30 2.15 -21.27 -21.65
N GLY A 31 1.00 -21.04 -21.02
CA GLY A 31 0.50 -19.71 -20.67
C GLY A 31 0.83 -19.33 -19.23
N ILE A 32 0.04 -19.84 -18.27
CA ILE A 32 0.06 -19.40 -16.86
C ILE A 32 1.40 -19.70 -16.19
N GLN A 33 1.84 -20.95 -16.20
CA GLN A 33 3.04 -21.43 -15.51
C GLN A 33 4.32 -20.84 -16.13
N ALA A 34 4.38 -20.76 -17.46
CA ALA A 34 5.50 -20.11 -18.16
C ALA A 34 5.66 -18.64 -17.76
N VAL A 35 4.57 -17.86 -17.78
CA VAL A 35 4.60 -16.42 -17.45
C VAL A 35 4.91 -16.21 -15.97
N ALA A 36 4.33 -17.02 -15.08
CA ALA A 36 4.64 -16.97 -13.66
C ALA A 36 6.14 -17.21 -13.41
N THR A 37 6.71 -18.22 -14.07
CA THR A 37 8.13 -18.55 -13.97
C THR A 37 9.01 -17.40 -14.46
N GLU A 38 8.68 -16.81 -15.61
CA GLU A 38 9.37 -15.62 -16.15
C GLU A 38 9.30 -14.42 -15.19
N CYS A 39 8.19 -14.27 -14.46
CA CYS A 39 8.00 -13.23 -13.46
C CYS A 39 8.62 -13.57 -12.08
N GLY A 40 9.28 -14.72 -11.94
CA GLY A 40 9.89 -15.18 -10.69
C GLY A 40 8.89 -15.64 -9.63
N VAL A 41 7.73 -16.14 -10.06
CA VAL A 41 6.64 -16.68 -9.22
C VAL A 41 6.56 -18.19 -9.44
N VAL A 42 6.32 -18.94 -8.37
CA VAL A 42 6.00 -20.37 -8.45
C VAL A 42 4.49 -20.48 -8.61
N ALA A 43 4.02 -21.04 -9.72
CA ALA A 43 2.60 -21.29 -9.95
C ALA A 43 2.34 -22.80 -9.96
N GLU A 44 1.39 -23.26 -9.15
CA GLU A 44 1.03 -24.68 -9.07
C GLU A 44 -0.49 -24.87 -9.22
N ARG A 45 -0.85 -25.93 -9.93
CA ARG A 45 -2.21 -26.49 -10.02
C ARG A 45 -2.29 -27.71 -9.10
N VAL A 46 -3.48 -28.00 -8.55
CA VAL A 46 -3.63 -29.04 -7.50
C VAL A 46 -3.23 -30.46 -7.96
N ASP A 47 -3.33 -30.76 -9.25
CA ASP A 47 -3.09 -32.08 -9.84
C ASP A 47 -1.62 -32.37 -10.16
N GLU A 48 -0.70 -31.40 -10.04
CA GLU A 48 0.74 -31.61 -10.25
C GLU A 48 1.44 -32.35 -9.08
N GLN A 49 0.68 -32.81 -8.07
CA GLN A 49 1.21 -33.27 -6.79
C GLN A 49 0.52 -34.54 -6.27
N THR A 50 1.28 -35.63 -6.12
CA THR A 50 0.77 -36.94 -5.66
C THR A 50 0.65 -37.01 -4.14
N PHE A 51 -0.58 -37.14 -3.58
CA PHE A 51 -0.79 -37.20 -2.12
C PHE A 51 -1.99 -38.06 -1.66
N SER A 52 -2.05 -38.36 -0.35
CA SER A 52 -3.02 -39.25 0.31
C SER A 52 -4.22 -38.56 0.98
N GLU A 53 -4.39 -37.25 0.80
CA GLU A 53 -5.46 -36.44 1.42
C GLU A 53 -6.65 -36.21 0.45
N THR A 54 -7.79 -35.69 0.94
CA THR A 54 -8.91 -35.33 0.05
C THR A 54 -8.55 -34.10 -0.80
N ILE A 55 -9.00 -34.08 -2.06
CA ILE A 55 -8.68 -32.99 -3.00
C ILE A 55 -9.15 -31.62 -2.49
N LEU A 56 -10.28 -31.58 -1.79
CA LEU A 56 -10.89 -30.35 -1.28
C LEU A 56 -10.08 -29.74 -0.12
N GLU A 57 -9.66 -30.56 0.85
CA GLU A 57 -8.80 -30.10 1.95
C GLU A 57 -7.46 -29.58 1.42
N ARG A 58 -6.94 -30.19 0.36
CA ARG A 58 -5.72 -29.73 -0.31
C ARG A 58 -5.93 -28.35 -0.93
N ILE A 59 -7.01 -28.15 -1.68
CA ILE A 59 -7.33 -26.87 -2.31
C ILE A 59 -7.41 -25.76 -1.25
N TYR A 60 -8.10 -26.00 -0.13
CA TYR A 60 -8.16 -25.00 0.95
C TYR A 60 -6.78 -24.66 1.52
N ARG A 61 -5.95 -25.67 1.82
CA ARG A 61 -4.58 -25.46 2.30
C ARG A 61 -3.72 -24.71 1.30
N GLN A 62 -3.86 -25.00 0.01
CA GLN A 62 -3.12 -24.32 -1.05
C GLN A 62 -3.57 -22.87 -1.22
N ILE A 63 -4.88 -22.60 -1.18
CA ILE A 63 -5.42 -21.23 -1.17
C ILE A 63 -4.87 -20.46 0.04
N ASP A 64 -4.87 -21.08 1.23
CA ASP A 64 -4.35 -20.45 2.44
C ASP A 64 -2.84 -20.18 2.37
N ALA A 65 -2.07 -21.09 1.76
CA ALA A 65 -0.62 -20.94 1.57
C ALA A 65 -0.25 -19.96 0.46
N ALA A 66 -1.11 -19.76 -0.54
CA ALA A 66 -0.84 -18.90 -1.69
C ALA A 66 -0.71 -17.42 -1.31
N ASP A 67 0.25 -16.74 -1.92
CA ASP A 67 0.38 -15.29 -1.85
C ASP A 67 -0.74 -14.61 -2.64
N PHE A 68 -1.16 -15.22 -3.76
CA PHE A 68 -2.31 -14.80 -4.56
C PHE A 68 -2.82 -15.98 -5.40
N VAL A 69 -4.04 -15.82 -5.94
CA VAL A 69 -4.74 -16.85 -6.73
C VAL A 69 -4.91 -16.38 -8.16
N ILE A 70 -4.66 -17.28 -9.11
CA ILE A 70 -4.98 -17.08 -10.53
C ILE A 70 -6.06 -18.11 -10.88
N ALA A 71 -7.25 -17.65 -11.27
CA ALA A 71 -8.39 -18.52 -11.49
C ALA A 71 -8.94 -18.41 -12.92
N ASP A 72 -9.02 -19.52 -13.65
CA ASP A 72 -9.63 -19.56 -14.98
C ASP A 72 -11.13 -19.86 -14.89
N MET A 73 -11.94 -18.86 -15.21
CA MET A 73 -13.40 -18.88 -15.10
C MET A 73 -14.10 -19.35 -16.38
N THR A 74 -13.32 -19.72 -17.42
CA THR A 74 -13.86 -20.09 -18.72
C THR A 74 -14.88 -21.22 -18.61
N GLY A 75 -16.00 -21.09 -19.33
CA GLY A 75 -17.06 -22.10 -19.33
C GLY A 75 -17.84 -22.19 -18.02
N ARG A 76 -17.62 -21.23 -17.10
CA ARG A 76 -18.38 -21.05 -15.86
C ARG A 76 -18.37 -22.28 -14.92
N ASN A 77 -17.21 -22.90 -14.74
CA ASN A 77 -17.08 -24.11 -13.91
C ASN A 77 -17.50 -23.83 -12.44
N PRO A 78 -18.54 -24.50 -11.91
CA PRO A 78 -19.03 -24.26 -10.54
C PRO A 78 -17.99 -24.51 -9.44
N ASN A 79 -17.06 -25.44 -9.62
CA ASN A 79 -16.03 -25.73 -8.63
C ASN A 79 -15.04 -24.57 -8.54
N VAL A 80 -14.60 -24.04 -9.68
CA VAL A 80 -13.70 -22.87 -9.70
C VAL A 80 -14.37 -21.65 -9.08
N PHE A 81 -15.67 -21.42 -9.33
CA PHE A 81 -16.42 -20.36 -8.64
C PHE A 81 -16.44 -20.53 -7.12
N TYR A 82 -16.68 -21.75 -6.65
CA TYR A 82 -16.69 -22.05 -5.24
C TYR A 82 -15.33 -21.78 -4.59
N GLU A 83 -14.25 -22.23 -5.23
CA GLU A 83 -12.87 -22.04 -4.76
C GLU A 83 -12.45 -20.56 -4.77
N VAL A 84 -12.84 -19.79 -5.79
CA VAL A 84 -12.64 -18.34 -5.85
C VAL A 84 -13.43 -17.63 -4.74
N GLY A 85 -14.68 -18.04 -4.50
CA GLY A 85 -15.47 -17.53 -3.39
C GLY A 85 -14.81 -17.76 -2.04
N TYR A 86 -14.25 -18.95 -1.82
CA TYR A 86 -13.46 -19.28 -0.63
C TYR A 86 -12.19 -18.42 -0.51
N ALA A 87 -11.44 -18.25 -1.60
CA ALA A 87 -10.25 -17.39 -1.63
C ALA A 87 -10.58 -15.92 -1.32
N HIS A 88 -11.68 -15.39 -1.87
CA HIS A 88 -12.18 -14.04 -1.56
C HIS A 88 -12.56 -13.90 -0.08
N ALA A 89 -13.26 -14.88 0.50
CA ALA A 89 -13.60 -14.88 1.92
C ALA A 89 -12.37 -14.85 2.83
N HIS A 90 -11.24 -15.41 2.37
CA HIS A 90 -9.95 -15.39 3.04
C HIS A 90 -9.09 -14.15 2.69
N GLY A 91 -9.65 -13.19 1.95
CA GLY A 91 -8.99 -11.93 1.60
C GLY A 91 -7.81 -12.09 0.64
N LYS A 92 -7.75 -13.18 -0.12
CA LYS A 92 -6.70 -13.42 -1.11
C LYS A 92 -6.86 -12.46 -2.30
N LEU A 93 -5.73 -11.98 -2.82
CA LEU A 93 -5.71 -11.30 -4.11
C LEU A 93 -6.00 -12.35 -5.20
N CYS A 94 -7.03 -12.11 -5.99
CA CYS A 94 -7.45 -13.02 -7.06
C CYS A 94 -7.43 -12.29 -8.40
N THR A 95 -6.76 -12.89 -9.38
CA THR A 95 -6.87 -12.51 -10.79
C THR A 95 -7.69 -13.55 -11.51
N LEU A 96 -8.77 -13.09 -12.15
CA LEU A 96 -9.65 -13.96 -12.92
C LEU A 96 -9.19 -14.00 -14.38
N LEU A 97 -9.08 -15.17 -14.98
CA LEU A 97 -8.83 -15.37 -16.40
C LEU A 97 -10.12 -15.85 -17.06
N THR A 98 -10.31 -15.49 -18.32
CA THR A 98 -11.43 -16.02 -19.10
C THR A 98 -11.17 -15.93 -20.60
N GLN A 99 -11.68 -16.91 -21.36
CA GLN A 99 -11.76 -16.80 -22.82
C GLN A 99 -12.86 -15.84 -23.27
N SER A 100 -13.95 -15.70 -22.51
CA SER A 100 -15.07 -14.81 -22.85
C SER A 100 -15.47 -13.93 -21.66
N ALA A 101 -15.73 -12.65 -21.92
CA ALA A 101 -16.27 -11.74 -20.90
C ALA A 101 -17.61 -12.21 -20.32
N ASP A 102 -18.37 -13.01 -21.08
CA ASP A 102 -19.65 -13.56 -20.65
C ASP A 102 -19.49 -14.64 -19.57
N ASP A 103 -18.32 -15.24 -19.41
CA ASP A 103 -18.09 -16.25 -18.37
C ASP A 103 -17.95 -15.63 -16.97
N ILE A 104 -17.73 -14.31 -16.88
CA ILE A 104 -17.64 -13.59 -15.61
C ILE A 104 -19.04 -13.13 -15.18
N PRO A 105 -19.55 -13.59 -14.02
CA PRO A 105 -20.84 -13.14 -13.49
C PRO A 105 -20.84 -11.63 -13.25
N PHE A 106 -22.01 -11.01 -13.31
CA PHE A 106 -22.16 -9.56 -13.15
C PHE A 106 -21.50 -9.05 -11.86
N ASP A 107 -21.70 -9.77 -10.75
CA ASP A 107 -21.12 -9.45 -9.44
C ASP A 107 -19.60 -9.60 -9.37
N MET A 108 -18.95 -10.17 -10.39
CA MET A 108 -17.49 -10.31 -10.46
C MET A 108 -16.86 -9.43 -11.54
N LYS A 109 -17.65 -8.74 -12.38
CA LYS A 109 -17.13 -7.89 -13.47
C LYS A 109 -16.32 -6.70 -12.99
N HIS A 110 -16.55 -6.25 -11.75
CA HIS A 110 -15.78 -5.17 -11.13
C HIS A 110 -14.44 -5.66 -10.54
N HIS A 111 -14.25 -6.97 -10.42
CA HIS A 111 -12.95 -7.54 -10.09
C HIS A 111 -12.03 -7.56 -11.32
N ARG A 112 -10.72 -7.50 -11.08
CA ARG A 112 -9.71 -7.55 -12.14
C ARG A 112 -9.79 -8.90 -12.86
N HIS A 113 -9.97 -8.84 -14.17
CA HIS A 113 -10.01 -10.03 -15.00
C HIS A 113 -9.28 -9.82 -16.32
N VAL A 114 -8.67 -10.90 -16.82
CA VAL A 114 -7.93 -10.96 -18.07
C VAL A 114 -8.73 -11.77 -19.07
N ILE A 115 -9.25 -11.09 -20.08
CA ILE A 115 -9.91 -11.73 -21.21
C ILE A 115 -8.86 -12.07 -22.27
N TYR A 116 -8.64 -13.36 -22.53
CA TYR A 116 -7.58 -13.84 -23.42
C TYR A 116 -8.06 -14.51 -24.71
N ASN A 117 -9.38 -14.69 -24.89
CA ASN A 117 -9.98 -15.21 -26.13
C ASN A 117 -9.37 -16.53 -26.64
N GLY A 118 -8.95 -17.42 -25.74
CA GLY A 118 -8.31 -18.70 -26.09
C GLY A 118 -6.86 -18.57 -26.62
N SER A 119 -6.34 -17.36 -26.78
CA SER A 119 -5.00 -17.10 -27.30
C SER A 119 -3.96 -17.09 -26.19
N ILE A 120 -3.04 -18.06 -26.21
CA ILE A 120 -1.90 -18.13 -25.27
C ILE A 120 -1.05 -16.86 -25.37
N GLN A 121 -0.82 -16.33 -26.57
CA GLN A 121 -0.01 -15.11 -26.74
C GLN A 121 -0.67 -13.90 -26.05
N THR A 122 -1.99 -13.77 -26.18
CA THR A 122 -2.76 -12.72 -25.51
C THR A 122 -2.76 -12.90 -24.01
N LEU A 123 -2.93 -14.16 -23.55
CA LEU A 123 -2.83 -14.51 -22.14
C LEU A 123 -1.47 -14.10 -21.57
N LYS A 124 -0.36 -14.47 -22.22
CA LYS A 124 1.00 -14.12 -21.78
C LYS A 124 1.17 -12.62 -21.59
N SER A 125 0.86 -11.84 -22.62
CA SER A 125 1.04 -10.38 -22.59
C SER A 125 0.26 -9.72 -21.44
N LYS A 126 -1.01 -10.10 -21.25
CA LYS A 126 -1.87 -9.51 -20.21
C LYS A 126 -1.52 -10.02 -18.82
N LEU A 127 -1.29 -11.32 -18.68
CA LEU A 127 -0.96 -11.96 -17.41
C LEU A 127 0.38 -11.47 -16.85
N THR A 128 1.38 -11.18 -17.69
CA THR A 128 2.64 -10.59 -17.21
C THR A 128 2.42 -9.27 -16.49
N ALA A 129 1.59 -8.37 -17.04
CA ALA A 129 1.28 -7.11 -16.39
C ALA A 129 0.54 -7.32 -15.06
N GLU A 130 -0.38 -8.29 -15.05
CA GLU A 130 -1.19 -8.61 -13.88
C GLU A 130 -0.39 -9.28 -12.76
N ILE A 131 0.50 -10.23 -13.06
CA ILE A 131 1.40 -10.83 -12.07
C ILE A 131 2.34 -9.79 -11.46
N ASN A 132 2.85 -8.85 -12.27
CA ASN A 132 3.66 -7.75 -11.72
C ASN A 132 2.85 -6.85 -10.78
N TRP A 133 1.58 -6.57 -11.12
CA TRP A 133 0.68 -5.87 -10.21
C TRP A 133 0.42 -6.66 -8.93
N LEU A 134 0.11 -7.95 -9.02
CA LEU A 134 -0.10 -8.84 -7.86
C LEU A 134 1.11 -8.87 -6.94
N LYS A 135 2.33 -8.97 -7.50
CA LYS A 135 3.58 -8.87 -6.72
C LYS A 135 3.67 -7.54 -5.99
N SER A 136 3.39 -6.42 -6.67
CA SER A 136 3.43 -5.10 -6.04
C SER A 136 2.40 -4.97 -4.92
N GLU A 137 1.20 -5.50 -5.11
CA GLU A 137 0.11 -5.42 -4.14
C GLU A 137 0.35 -6.33 -2.94
N ARG A 138 0.92 -7.52 -3.17
CA ARG A 138 1.42 -8.40 -2.10
C ARG A 138 2.49 -7.69 -1.27
N GLU A 139 3.45 -7.03 -1.91
CA GLU A 139 4.47 -6.28 -1.17
C GLU A 139 3.83 -5.15 -0.36
N LYS A 140 2.85 -4.41 -0.90
CA LYS A 140 2.07 -3.43 -0.11
C LYS A 140 1.31 -4.06 1.05
N GLN A 141 0.65 -5.20 0.85
CA GLN A 141 -0.07 -5.89 1.93
C GLN A 141 0.87 -6.38 3.02
N LYS A 142 2.09 -6.80 2.66
CA LYS A 142 3.14 -7.07 3.63
C LYS A 142 3.56 -5.78 4.33
N THR A 143 3.87 -4.71 3.63
CA THR A 143 4.39 -3.47 4.22
C THR A 143 3.34 -2.62 4.93
N ASN A 144 2.03 -2.85 4.71
CA ASN A 144 0.90 -2.21 5.42
C ASN A 144 0.73 -2.72 6.87
N ALA A 145 1.83 -2.82 7.60
CA ALA A 145 1.81 -2.96 9.05
C ALA A 145 1.45 -1.65 9.75
N PHE A 146 1.31 -0.55 9.02
CA PHE A 146 1.00 0.76 9.58
C PHE A 146 -0.34 1.27 9.06
N SER A 147 -1.13 1.81 9.97
CA SER A 147 -2.25 2.70 9.70
C SER A 147 -1.87 4.04 10.30
N ILE A 148 -1.87 5.07 9.46
CA ILE A 148 -1.50 6.43 9.86
C ILE A 148 -2.75 7.31 9.77
N GLU A 149 -3.03 8.04 10.84
CA GLU A 149 -4.24 8.85 10.96
C GLU A 149 -3.91 10.22 11.59
N LEU A 150 -4.43 11.30 11.01
CA LEU A 150 -4.43 12.61 11.64
C LEU A 150 -5.47 12.60 12.77
N LYS A 151 -5.03 12.78 14.02
CA LYS A 151 -5.94 12.84 15.18
C LYS A 151 -6.42 14.24 15.49
N SER A 152 -5.52 15.22 15.37
CA SER A 152 -5.89 16.62 15.54
C SER A 152 -4.87 17.51 14.84
N ALA A 153 -5.35 18.63 14.32
CA ALA A 153 -4.53 19.75 13.92
C ALA A 153 -5.20 21.02 14.45
N ASN A 154 -4.58 21.67 15.42
CA ASN A 154 -5.08 22.91 16.01
C ASN A 154 -4.04 23.98 15.76
N GLY A 155 -4.45 25.16 15.34
CA GLY A 155 -3.52 26.24 15.07
C GLY A 155 -3.97 27.56 15.64
N ILE A 156 -2.98 28.43 15.82
CA ILE A 156 -3.16 29.82 16.21
C ILE A 156 -2.41 30.71 15.22
N LEU A 157 -2.84 31.96 15.13
CA LEU A 157 -2.16 32.98 14.36
C LEU A 157 -1.27 33.83 15.28
N GLU A 158 0.05 33.74 15.09
CA GLU A 158 1.02 34.64 15.71
C GLU A 158 1.24 35.84 14.77
N LYS A 159 0.74 37.02 15.17
CA LYS A 159 0.89 38.26 14.41
C LYS A 159 1.95 39.18 15.02
N THR A 160 2.70 39.82 14.13
CA THR A 160 3.55 40.98 14.43
C THR A 160 3.12 42.13 13.54
N LYS A 161 3.74 43.30 13.70
CA LYS A 161 3.54 44.44 12.80
C LYS A 161 3.86 44.12 11.32
N TYR A 162 4.70 43.12 11.06
CA TYR A 162 5.27 42.87 9.74
C TYR A 162 4.93 41.50 9.16
N SER A 163 4.43 40.57 9.97
CA SER A 163 4.17 39.19 9.55
C SER A 163 3.00 38.56 10.30
N ALA A 164 2.31 37.66 9.61
CA ALA A 164 1.33 36.76 10.19
C ALA A 164 1.84 35.32 9.98
N THR A 165 2.05 34.59 11.08
CA THR A 165 2.57 33.22 11.05
C THR A 165 1.55 32.28 11.67
N ALA A 166 1.13 31.28 10.91
CA ALA A 166 0.33 30.20 11.45
C ALA A 166 1.23 29.24 12.23
N VAL A 167 0.85 28.91 13.46
CA VAL A 167 1.50 27.90 14.29
C VAL A 167 0.49 26.80 14.54
N VAL A 168 0.78 25.58 14.07
CA VAL A 168 -0.15 24.45 14.09
C VAL A 168 0.45 23.29 14.87
N ASP A 169 -0.21 22.89 15.95
CA ASP A 169 0.06 21.67 16.68
C ASP A 169 -0.66 20.49 15.99
N ILE A 170 0.12 19.56 15.45
CA ILE A 170 -0.35 18.40 14.69
C ILE A 170 -0.07 17.14 15.49
N VAL A 171 -1.10 16.30 15.63
CA VAL A 171 -1.04 14.99 16.26
C VAL A 171 -1.40 13.92 15.26
N ILE A 172 -0.45 13.04 14.98
CA ILE A 172 -0.60 11.90 14.09
C ILE A 172 -0.47 10.61 14.89
N TYR A 173 -1.37 9.66 14.64
CA TYR A 173 -1.26 8.31 15.19
C TYR A 173 -0.70 7.38 14.13
N ILE A 174 0.23 6.53 14.57
CA ILE A 174 0.75 5.40 13.79
C ILE A 174 0.39 4.12 14.54
N ALA A 175 -0.35 3.22 13.91
CA ALA A 175 -0.86 2.01 14.55
C ALA A 175 -0.57 0.78 13.70
N ASN A 176 -0.37 -0.37 14.36
CA ASN A 176 -0.30 -1.64 13.67
C ASN A 176 -1.63 -2.38 13.77
N LYS A 177 -2.43 -2.28 12.70
CA LYS A 177 -3.72 -2.96 12.57
C LYS A 177 -3.59 -4.37 11.97
N SER A 178 -2.39 -4.79 11.61
CA SER A 178 -2.13 -6.11 11.05
C SER A 178 -2.02 -7.18 12.16
N LYS A 179 -2.03 -8.45 11.76
CA LYS A 179 -1.83 -9.59 12.68
C LYS A 179 -0.35 -9.91 12.95
N ARG A 180 0.59 -9.24 12.27
CA ARG A 180 2.05 -9.46 12.41
C ARG A 180 2.74 -8.26 13.06
N LYS A 181 3.90 -8.45 13.67
CA LYS A 181 4.72 -7.31 14.14
C LYS A 181 5.13 -6.46 12.94
N SER A 182 5.21 -5.14 13.13
CA SER A 182 5.68 -4.24 12.08
C SER A 182 7.16 -4.49 11.77
N PRO A 183 7.64 -4.13 10.58
CA PRO A 183 9.05 -3.87 10.34
C PRO A 183 9.63 -2.85 11.32
N GLU A 184 10.95 -2.81 11.46
CA GLU A 184 11.63 -1.78 12.24
C GLU A 184 11.55 -0.44 11.52
N ILE A 185 11.20 0.63 12.23
CA ILE A 185 11.10 1.99 11.71
C ILE A 185 12.48 2.64 11.80
N ASP A 186 13.07 2.94 10.65
CA ASP A 186 14.37 3.59 10.53
C ASP A 186 14.24 5.12 10.59
N ALA A 187 13.23 5.67 9.90
CA ALA A 187 12.99 7.11 9.82
C ALA A 187 11.53 7.42 9.49
N ILE A 188 11.06 8.60 9.93
CA ILE A 188 9.77 9.15 9.53
C ILE A 188 9.98 10.54 8.95
N TYR A 189 9.33 10.84 7.84
CA TYR A 189 9.31 12.15 7.22
C TYR A 189 7.90 12.67 7.05
N ILE A 190 7.71 13.96 7.34
CA ILE A 190 6.53 14.71 6.97
C ILE A 190 6.86 15.52 5.73
N HIS A 191 6.07 15.37 4.68
CA HIS A 191 6.23 16.09 3.42
C HIS A 191 5.17 17.17 3.32
N THR A 192 5.61 18.40 3.06
CA THR A 192 4.73 19.58 2.94
C THR A 192 5.13 20.48 1.78
N ALA A 193 4.22 21.37 1.38
CA ALA A 193 4.58 22.47 0.51
C ALA A 193 5.73 23.33 1.09
N LYS A 194 6.37 24.14 0.26
CA LYS A 194 7.41 25.08 0.69
C LYS A 194 6.87 26.10 1.71
N GLY A 195 7.74 26.55 2.61
CA GLY A 195 7.44 27.58 3.61
C GLY A 195 6.97 27.05 4.96
N TRP A 196 6.82 25.73 5.10
CA TRP A 196 6.63 25.09 6.39
C TRP A 196 7.99 24.80 7.05
N THR A 197 8.05 24.99 8.36
CA THR A 197 9.07 24.41 9.25
C THR A 197 8.37 23.60 10.33
N PHE A 198 9.06 22.62 10.89
CA PHE A 198 8.51 21.78 11.96
C PHE A 198 9.48 21.69 13.12
N SER A 199 8.94 21.55 14.33
CA SER A 199 9.68 21.15 15.51
C SER A 199 8.97 20.00 16.23
N GLN A 200 9.75 19.20 16.95
CA GLN A 200 9.27 18.07 17.74
C GLN A 200 9.94 18.15 19.12
N SER A 201 9.14 18.08 20.19
CA SER A 201 9.64 18.18 21.57
C SER A 201 10.53 19.40 21.84
N GLY A 202 10.30 20.51 21.12
CA GLY A 202 11.05 21.76 21.26
C GLY A 202 12.31 21.87 20.39
N GLU A 203 12.69 20.82 19.66
CA GLU A 203 13.82 20.83 18.72
C GLU A 203 13.33 20.97 17.27
N ASP A 204 14.03 21.76 16.46
CA ASP A 204 13.72 21.91 15.04
C ASP A 204 14.00 20.61 14.27
N CYS A 205 13.04 20.22 13.42
CA CYS A 205 13.17 19.07 12.56
C CYS A 205 14.11 19.40 11.38
N ALA A 206 15.14 18.57 11.18
CA ALA A 206 15.97 18.67 9.98
C ALA A 206 15.14 18.51 8.71
N HIS A 207 15.36 19.33 7.69
CA HIS A 207 14.53 19.34 6.50
C HIS A 207 15.33 19.45 5.20
N GLY A 208 14.74 19.01 4.09
CA GLY A 208 15.37 19.00 2.78
C GLY A 208 14.37 18.84 1.64
N GLN A 209 14.87 18.83 0.40
CA GLN A 209 14.01 18.62 -0.77
C GLN A 209 13.46 17.18 -0.75
N SER A 210 12.15 17.02 -0.96
CA SER A 210 11.53 15.71 -1.15
C SER A 210 11.95 15.10 -2.48
N GLU A 211 12.31 13.82 -2.46
CA GLU A 211 12.57 12.98 -3.63
C GLU A 211 11.28 12.35 -4.18
N LEU A 212 10.25 12.23 -3.33
CA LEU A 212 8.94 11.68 -3.68
C LEU A 212 8.16 12.62 -4.60
N VAL A 213 8.14 13.92 -4.27
CA VAL A 213 7.35 14.94 -4.99
C VAL A 213 8.18 16.20 -5.26
N LYS A 214 8.20 16.64 -6.53
CA LYS A 214 8.87 17.89 -6.92
C LYS A 214 8.27 19.08 -6.19
N LYS A 215 9.13 20.00 -5.72
CA LYS A 215 8.76 21.25 -5.01
C LYS A 215 8.12 21.05 -3.63
N VAL A 216 8.19 19.85 -3.06
CA VAL A 216 7.79 19.54 -1.68
C VAL A 216 9.03 19.46 -0.79
N ILE A 217 8.92 19.85 0.47
CA ILE A 217 9.97 19.75 1.50
C ILE A 217 9.65 18.57 2.40
N ARG A 218 10.64 17.74 2.72
CA ARG A 218 10.54 16.69 3.74
C ARG A 218 11.17 17.16 5.04
N HIS A 219 10.54 16.82 6.16
CA HIS A 219 10.98 17.15 7.52
C HIS A 219 11.16 15.85 8.29
N PHE A 220 12.35 15.61 8.83
CA PHE A 220 12.65 14.42 9.63
C PHE A 220 11.95 14.52 10.99
N VAL A 221 11.28 13.44 11.40
CA VAL A 221 10.57 13.35 12.67
C VAL A 221 11.00 12.08 13.38
N LYS A 222 11.31 12.18 14.67
CA LYS A 222 11.69 11.03 15.49
C LYS A 222 10.48 10.11 15.65
N ALA A 223 10.67 8.82 15.36
CA ALA A 223 9.66 7.81 15.56
C ALA A 223 9.35 7.66 17.07
N PRO A 224 8.06 7.56 17.46
CA PRO A 224 7.71 7.39 18.88
C PRO A 224 8.01 5.97 19.38
N ILE A 225 8.16 5.03 18.45
CA ILE A 225 8.46 3.62 18.69
C ILE A 225 9.17 3.04 17.46
N THR A 226 10.15 2.17 17.69
CA THR A 226 10.93 1.54 16.61
C THR A 226 10.22 0.35 15.98
N LYS A 227 9.29 -0.30 16.69
CA LYS A 227 8.54 -1.47 16.19
C LYS A 227 7.19 -1.61 16.89
N LEU A 228 6.12 -1.81 16.13
CA LEU A 228 4.76 -1.95 16.65
C LEU A 228 4.31 -3.42 16.63
N SER A 229 3.93 -3.96 17.78
CA SER A 229 3.22 -5.26 17.83
C SER A 229 1.77 -5.12 17.34
N PRO A 230 1.11 -6.22 16.92
CA PRO A 230 -0.31 -6.19 16.54
C PRO A 230 -1.18 -5.47 17.57
N GLY A 231 -2.01 -4.53 17.14
CA GLY A 231 -2.90 -3.73 17.98
C GLY A 231 -2.23 -2.57 18.73
N MET A 232 -0.90 -2.46 18.71
CA MET A 232 -0.21 -1.32 19.33
C MET A 232 -0.22 -0.08 18.44
N TRP A 233 -0.07 1.07 19.08
CA TRP A 233 0.01 2.37 18.41
C TRP A 233 0.99 3.29 19.11
N GLY A 234 1.44 4.33 18.39
CA GLY A 234 2.29 5.39 18.87
C GLY A 234 1.80 6.76 18.38
N GLN A 235 2.24 7.81 19.07
CA GLN A 235 1.82 9.19 18.79
C GLN A 235 3.00 10.03 18.32
N ILE A 236 2.83 10.70 17.19
CA ILE A 236 3.74 11.72 16.69
C ILE A 236 3.10 13.08 16.95
N LYS A 237 3.76 13.90 17.76
CA LYS A 237 3.36 15.29 18.01
C LYS A 237 4.40 16.21 17.37
N VAL A 238 3.97 17.09 16.48
CA VAL A 238 4.84 18.09 15.86
C VAL A 238 4.17 19.45 15.87
N LYS A 239 4.98 20.51 15.93
CA LYS A 239 4.52 21.89 15.79
C LYS A 239 5.02 22.41 14.45
N GLY A 240 4.10 22.67 13.54
CA GLY A 240 4.37 23.28 12.24
C GLY A 240 4.26 24.80 12.31
N LYS A 241 5.15 25.52 11.65
CA LYS A 241 5.03 26.96 11.43
C LYS A 241 5.03 27.27 9.95
N ARG A 242 4.17 28.19 9.52
CA ARG A 242 4.13 28.71 8.16
C ARG A 242 3.78 30.19 8.15
N GLN A 243 4.61 30.97 7.48
CA GLN A 243 4.32 32.38 7.25
C GLN A 243 3.18 32.51 6.24
N MET A 244 2.09 33.14 6.65
CA MET A 244 0.87 33.32 5.85
C MET A 244 0.91 34.61 5.05
N ALA A 245 1.47 35.67 5.64
CA ALA A 245 1.64 36.95 5.00
C ALA A 245 2.81 37.74 5.61
N SER A 246 3.33 38.70 4.84
CA SER A 246 4.25 39.72 5.31
C SER A 246 3.99 41.05 4.62
N THR A 247 4.22 42.14 5.35
CA THR A 247 4.16 43.51 4.83
C THR A 247 5.41 44.28 5.20
N TRP A 248 5.88 45.10 4.26
CA TRP A 248 7.01 46.01 4.46
C TRP A 248 6.57 47.41 4.87
N LYS A 249 5.33 47.79 4.54
CA LYS A 249 4.76 49.11 4.82
C LYS A 249 3.91 49.13 6.10
N GLY A 250 3.66 47.97 6.71
CA GLY A 250 2.79 47.85 7.88
C GLY A 250 1.30 47.91 7.51
N ASP A 251 0.96 47.55 6.27
CA ASP A 251 -0.43 47.39 5.84
C ASP A 251 -1.13 46.34 6.71
N GLU A 252 -2.44 46.48 6.90
CA GLU A 252 -3.22 45.64 7.81
C GLU A 252 -3.18 44.16 7.40
N LEU A 253 -2.69 43.31 8.30
CA LEU A 253 -2.68 41.85 8.15
C LEU A 253 -4.05 41.30 8.56
N LYS A 254 -4.53 40.26 7.88
CA LYS A 254 -5.82 39.64 8.22
C LYS A 254 -5.78 39.04 9.62
N ASP A 255 -6.93 39.02 10.28
CA ASP A 255 -7.08 38.43 11.62
C ASP A 255 -7.23 36.91 11.59
N SER A 256 -7.59 36.35 10.43
CA SER A 256 -7.62 34.91 10.22
C SER A 256 -7.15 34.50 8.83
N TYR A 257 -6.65 33.25 8.75
CA TYR A 257 -6.23 32.62 7.51
C TYR A 257 -6.66 31.15 7.49
N ASP A 258 -7.19 30.71 6.34
CA ASP A 258 -7.49 29.30 6.12
C ASP A 258 -6.24 28.55 5.65
N LEU A 259 -6.00 27.40 6.28
CA LEU A 259 -4.98 26.43 5.92
C LEU A 259 -5.66 25.18 5.37
N THR A 260 -5.70 25.05 4.05
CA THR A 260 -6.20 23.87 3.36
C THR A 260 -5.09 23.20 2.57
N GLY A 261 -5.02 21.87 2.62
CA GLY A 261 -4.09 21.06 1.86
C GLY A 261 -3.99 19.66 2.44
N TYR A 262 -2.83 19.03 2.24
CA TYR A 262 -2.51 17.75 2.84
C TYR A 262 -1.03 17.70 3.21
N ILE A 263 -0.68 16.77 4.09
CA ILE A 263 0.69 16.37 4.37
C ILE A 263 0.86 14.91 3.96
N ILE A 264 2.05 14.52 3.51
CA ILE A 264 2.36 13.10 3.26
C ILE A 264 3.26 12.61 4.38
N ILE A 265 2.88 11.51 5.02
CA ILE A 265 3.71 10.83 6.00
C ILE A 265 4.42 9.69 5.30
N GLU A 266 5.74 9.70 5.33
CA GLU A 266 6.58 8.65 4.76
C GLU A 266 7.36 7.96 5.90
N VAL A 267 7.15 6.66 6.05
CA VAL A 267 7.79 5.81 7.07
C VAL A 267 8.75 4.87 6.37
N TYR A 268 10.04 5.06 6.62
CA TYR A 268 11.09 4.16 6.17
C TYR A 268 11.27 3.03 7.16
N THR A 269 11.40 1.81 6.65
CA THR A 269 11.52 0.62 7.47
C THR A 269 12.50 -0.38 6.89
N SER A 270 12.89 -1.34 7.74
CA SER A 270 13.74 -2.47 7.36
C SER A 270 13.19 -3.33 6.21
N GLU A 271 11.89 -3.25 5.90
CA GLU A 271 11.23 -4.01 4.82
C GLU A 271 10.72 -3.12 3.67
N GLY A 272 11.05 -1.82 3.67
CA GLY A 272 10.62 -0.87 2.62
C GLY A 272 9.98 0.40 3.17
N THR A 273 9.28 1.14 2.31
CA THR A 273 8.70 2.45 2.63
C THR A 273 7.18 2.40 2.60
N PHE A 274 6.54 3.02 3.59
CA PHE A 274 5.09 3.21 3.67
C PHE A 274 4.76 4.70 3.56
N THR A 275 3.71 5.06 2.81
CA THR A 275 3.30 6.45 2.61
C THR A 275 1.80 6.62 2.80
N GLU A 276 1.39 7.66 3.53
CA GLU A 276 -0.03 8.00 3.74
C GLU A 276 -0.26 9.49 3.53
N ASN A 277 -1.37 9.86 2.89
CA ASN A 277 -1.78 11.25 2.75
C ASN A 277 -2.76 11.61 3.86
N LEU A 278 -2.50 12.72 4.56
CA LEU A 278 -3.37 13.24 5.60
C LEU A 278 -3.87 14.63 5.21
N ASP A 279 -5.17 14.77 5.04
CA ASP A 279 -5.79 16.05 4.74
C ASP A 279 -5.69 16.99 5.95
N LEU A 280 -5.33 18.24 5.68
CA LEU A 280 -5.19 19.31 6.65
C LEU A 280 -6.11 20.46 6.24
N SER A 281 -7.14 20.70 7.05
CA SER A 281 -8.07 21.81 6.86
C SER A 281 -8.38 22.44 8.21
N LEU A 282 -7.92 23.67 8.42
CA LEU A 282 -8.21 24.47 9.61
C LEU A 282 -8.19 25.96 9.31
N SER A 283 -8.91 26.75 10.10
CA SER A 283 -8.72 28.20 10.16
C SER A 283 -7.82 28.53 11.34
N VAL A 284 -6.93 29.50 11.17
CA VAL A 284 -6.10 30.03 12.26
C VAL A 284 -6.42 31.50 12.49
N ASP A 285 -6.65 31.83 13.75
CA ASP A 285 -7.03 33.15 14.21
C ASP A 285 -6.16 33.54 15.41
N GLU A 286 -6.13 34.84 15.74
CA GLU A 286 -5.48 35.29 16.96
C GLU A 286 -6.19 34.72 18.19
N LEU A 287 -5.42 34.33 19.20
CA LEU A 287 -5.99 33.95 20.49
C LEU A 287 -6.72 35.17 21.09
N PRO A 288 -8.02 35.06 21.42
CA PRO A 288 -8.70 36.14 22.13
C PRO A 288 -8.08 36.24 23.54
N PHE A 289 -7.37 37.33 23.79
CA PHE A 289 -6.88 37.70 25.12
C PHE A 289 -8.02 38.20 26.01
#